data_AF-A0A9E6ASS5-F1
#
_entry.id   AF-A0A9E6ASS5-F1
#
_cell.length_a   1.000
_cell.length_b   1.000
_cell.length_c   1.000
_cell.angle_alpha   90.00
_cell.angle_beta   90.00
_cell.angle_gamma   90.00
#
_symmetry.space_group_name_H-M   'P 1'
#
loop_
_entity.id
_entity.type
_entity.pdbx_description
1 polymer ?
#
loop_
_entity_poly.entity_id
_entity_poly.type
_entity_poly.pdbx_seq_one_letter_code
_entity_poly.pdbx_strand_id
1 'polypeptide(L)' 'MMIRFRTYFLMLLFCMMSINVTHAEPNFPELTGRVVDLPGIIDSATKQSIIGKLEAFESKSSVQIVVAVVNS' A
#
# COMPACT_ATOMS: atom_id res chain seq x y z
N MET A 1 36.65 34.05 -11.96
CA MET A 1 35.90 33.69 -10.73
C MET A 1 34.45 33.29 -11.01
N MET A 2 33.67 34.09 -11.75
CA MET A 2 32.22 33.88 -11.95
C MET A 2 31.81 32.59 -12.69
N ILE A 3 32.61 32.12 -13.66
CA ILE A 3 32.28 30.92 -14.46
C ILE A 3 32.31 29.65 -13.61
N ARG A 4 33.32 29.49 -12.74
CA ARG A 4 33.42 28.34 -11.84
C ARG A 4 32.27 28.30 -10.84
N PHE A 5 31.93 29.46 -10.28
CA PHE A 5 30.78 29.61 -9.38
C PHE A 5 29.47 29.17 -10.04
N ARG A 6 29.24 29.58 -11.30
CA ARG A 6 28.06 29.18 -12.06
C ARG A 6 28.01 27.68 -12.33
N THR A 7 29.15 27.06 -12.62
CA THR A 7 29.23 25.60 -12.82
C THR A 7 28.93 24.82 -11.54
N TYR A 8 29.49 25.24 -10.40
CA TYR A 8 29.17 24.62 -9.11
C TYR A 8 27.69 24.77 -8.74
N PHE A 9 27.12 25.95 -9.01
CA PHE A 9 25.70 26.21 -8.79
C PHE A 9 24.80 25.30 -9.65
N LEU A 10 25.13 25.12 -10.93
CA LEU A 10 24.39 24.22 -11.82
C LEU A 10 24.54 22.75 -11.41
N MET A 11 25.72 22.33 -10.96
CA MET A 11 25.94 20.98 -10.43
C MET A 11 25.12 20.72 -9.17
N LEU A 12 25.06 21.68 -8.25
CA LEU A 12 24.25 21.58 -7.03
C LEU A 12 22.76 21.45 -7.36
N LEU A 13 22.27 22.28 -8.28
CA LEU A 13 20.86 22.26 -8.70
C LEU A 13 20.48 20.90 -9.34
N PHE A 14 21.36 20.36 -10.18
CA PHE A 14 21.17 19.03 -10.79
C PHE A 14 21.16 17.91 -9.74
N CYS A 15 22.03 18.00 -8.72
CA CYS A 15 22.05 17.06 -7.61
C CYS A 15 20.75 17.08 -6.79
N MET A 16 20.17 18.27 -6.54
CA MET A 16 18.90 18.39 -5.83
C MET A 16 17.70 17.84 -6.62
N MET A 17 17.71 17.91 -7.96
CA MET A 17 16.67 17.29 -8.80
C MET A 17 16.77 15.76 -8.86
N SER A 18 17.86 15.17 -8.36
CA SER A 18 18.07 13.72 -8.31
C SER A 18 17.44 13.05 -7.07
N ILE A 19 16.81 13.84 -6.19
CA ILE A 19 16.12 13.32 -5.01
C ILE A 19 14.82 12.66 -5.48
N ASN A 20 14.84 11.33 -5.56
CA ASN A 20 13.65 10.54 -5.88
C ASN A 20 12.62 10.74 -4.75
N VAL A 21 11.42 11.22 -5.11
CA VAL A 21 10.27 11.18 -4.21
C VAL A 21 9.85 9.72 -4.09
N THR A 22 10.13 9.10 -2.94
CA THR A 22 9.56 7.79 -2.64
C THR A 22 8.05 7.97 -2.47
N HIS A 23 7.27 7.23 -3.26
CA HIS A 23 5.81 7.24 -3.12
C HIS A 23 5.48 6.50 -1.82
N ALA A 24 4.66 7.10 -0.95
CA ALA A 24 4.20 6.43 0.25
C ALA A 24 3.39 5.20 -0.14
N GLU A 25 3.91 4.01 0.19
CA GLU A 25 3.14 2.77 0.03
C GLU A 25 1.97 2.76 1.03
N PRO A 26 0.79 2.29 0.62
CA PRO A 26 -0.31 2.08 1.57
C PRO A 26 0.14 1.13 2.68
N ASN A 27 -0.07 1.53 3.93
CA ASN A 27 0.23 0.67 5.07
C ASN A 27 -0.85 -0.42 5.16
N PHE A 28 -0.52 -1.62 4.69
CA PHE A 28 -1.41 -2.76 4.77
C PHE A 28 -1.28 -3.47 6.13
N PRO A 29 -2.40 -3.79 6.80
CA PRO A 29 -2.37 -4.55 8.05
C PRO A 29 -1.81 -5.96 7.87
N GLU A 30 -1.36 -6.54 8.98
CA GLU A 30 -1.07 -7.97 9.06
C GLU A 30 -2.32 -8.80 8.75
N LEU A 31 -2.16 -9.77 7.86
CA LEU A 31 -3.23 -10.63 7.36
C LEU A 31 -3.47 -11.80 8.33
N THR A 32 -4.14 -11.54 9.46
CA THR A 32 -4.40 -12.54 10.50
C THR A 32 -5.60 -13.46 10.22
N GLY A 33 -6.17 -13.41 9.01
CA GLY A 33 -7.33 -14.20 8.61
C GLY A 33 -7.80 -13.87 7.19
N ARG A 34 -8.98 -14.36 6.78
CA ARG A 34 -9.54 -14.11 5.43
C ARG A 34 -10.01 -12.67 5.22
N VAL A 35 -10.41 -11.97 6.29
CA VAL A 35 -10.85 -10.57 6.24
C VAL A 35 -10.28 -9.79 7.42
N VAL A 36 -9.46 -8.78 7.14
CA VAL A 36 -8.93 -7.83 8.11
C VAL A 36 -9.53 -6.46 7.84
N ASP A 37 -10.29 -5.95 8.80
CA ASP A 37 -10.90 -4.62 8.74
C ASP A 37 -10.38 -3.82 9.94
N LEU A 38 -9.28 -3.08 9.73
CA LEU A 38 -8.73 -2.20 10.76
C LEU A 38 -9.63 -0.98 11.02
N PRO A 39 -10.19 -0.31 10.00
CA PRO A 39 -11.07 0.83 10.23
C PRO A 39 -12.39 0.47 10.93
N GLY A 40 -12.83 -0.79 10.87
CA GLY A 40 -14.09 -1.24 11.46
C GLY A 40 -15.31 -0.70 10.71
N ILE A 41 -15.18 -0.49 9.39
CA ILE A 41 -16.24 0.09 8.55
C ILE A 41 -17.27 -0.98 8.14
N ILE A 42 -16.89 -2.25 8.10
CA ILE A 42 -17.76 -3.35 7.72
C ILE A 42 -18.48 -3.91 8.94
N ASP A 43 -19.81 -4.02 8.88
CA ASP A 43 -20.59 -4.66 9.94
C ASP A 43 -20.30 -6.17 10.04
N SER A 44 -20.57 -6.73 11.22
CA SER A 44 -20.25 -8.14 11.51
C SER A 44 -20.95 -9.12 10.57
N ALA A 45 -22.20 -8.88 10.19
CA ALA A 45 -22.94 -9.80 9.32
C ALA A 45 -22.36 -9.79 7.90
N THR A 46 -22.03 -8.62 7.37
CA THR A 46 -21.34 -8.50 6.09
C THR A 46 -19.97 -9.15 6.12
N LYS A 47 -19.17 -8.92 7.18
CA LYS A 47 -17.85 -9.55 7.34
C LYS A 47 -17.96 -11.08 7.30
N GLN A 48 -18.93 -11.66 8.00
CA GLN A 48 -19.13 -13.11 8.02
C GLN A 48 -19.61 -13.65 6.66
N SER A 49 -20.47 -12.91 5.96
CA SER A 49 -20.88 -13.25 4.59
C SER A 49 -19.68 -13.29 3.63
N ILE A 50 -18.75 -12.33 3.74
CA ILE A 50 -17.52 -12.33 2.94
C ILE A 50 -16.64 -13.53 3.29
N ILE A 51 -16.40 -13.78 4.58
CA ILE A 51 -15.60 -14.92 5.05
C ILE A 51 -16.16 -16.25 4.50
N GLY A 52 -17.48 -16.46 4.58
CA GLY A 52 -18.10 -17.69 4.08
C GLY A 52 -17.97 -17.86 2.56
N LYS A 53 -18.04 -16.77 1.79
CA LYS A 53 -17.80 -16.80 0.33
C LYS A 53 -16.34 -17.16 0.01
N LEU A 54 -15.40 -16.58 0.74
CA LEU A 54 -13.97 -16.84 0.55
C LEU A 54 -13.62 -18.30 0.90
N GLU A 55 -14.17 -18.83 2.00
CA GLU A 55 -13.98 -20.23 2.39
C GLU A 55 -14.59 -21.22 1.37
N ALA A 56 -15.80 -20.92 0.88
CA ALA A 56 -16.43 -21.74 -0.16
C ALA A 56 -15.66 -21.69 -1.48
N PHE A 57 -15.04 -20.56 -1.81
CA PHE A 57 -14.19 -20.42 -2.99
C PHE A 57 -12.89 -21.21 -2.83
N GLU A 58 -12.20 -21.03 -1.71
CA GLU A 58 -10.96 -21.74 -1.37
C GLU A 58 -11.16 -23.26 -1.42
N SER A 59 -12.28 -23.76 -0.90
CA SER A 59 -12.64 -25.18 -0.94
C SER A 59 -12.84 -25.73 -2.36
N LYS A 60 -13.24 -24.90 -3.32
CA LYS A 60 -13.52 -25.31 -4.71
C LYS A 60 -12.32 -25.15 -5.63
N SER A 61 -11.50 -24.14 -5.40
CA SER A 61 -10.41 -23.76 -6.31
C SER A 61 -9.02 -24.09 -5.76
N SER A 62 -8.91 -24.43 -4.47
CA SER A 62 -7.64 -24.47 -3.73
C SER A 62 -6.86 -23.13 -3.78
N VAL A 63 -7.53 -22.02 -4.09
CA VAL A 63 -6.93 -20.67 -4.10
C VAL A 63 -7.41 -19.91 -2.87
N GLN A 64 -6.44 -19.42 -2.08
CA GLN A 64 -6.70 -18.57 -0.93
C GLN A 64 -6.76 -17.10 -1.34
N ILE A 65 -7.84 -16.42 -0.98
CA ILE A 65 -8.02 -14.97 -1.16
C ILE A 65 -8.18 -14.34 0.23
N VAL A 66 -7.45 -13.26 0.46
CA VAL A 66 -7.51 -12.46 1.70
C VAL A 66 -7.87 -11.03 1.36
N VAL A 67 -8.76 -10.44 2.15
CA VAL A 67 -9.23 -9.06 1.98
C VAL A 67 -8.77 -8.21 3.16
N ALA A 68 -8.08 -7.10 2.87
CA ALA A 68 -7.74 -6.07 3.85
C ALA A 68 -8.49 -4.78 3.53
N VAL A 69 -9.13 -4.20 4.53
CA VAL A 69 -9.76 -2.87 4.45
C VAL A 69 -8.79 -1.86 5.05
N VAL A 70 -8.44 -0.85 4.26
CA VAL A 70 -7.52 0.24 4.63
C VAL A 70 -8.16 1.58 4.32
N ASN A 71 -7.78 2.60 5.09
CA ASN A 71 -8.06 3.99 4.73
C ASN A 71 -7.03 4.47 3.71
N SER A 72 -7.45 5.28 2.74
CA SER A 72 -6.61 5.95 1.75
C SER A 72 -6.19 7.34 2.20
#